data_AF-A0A3A4QQX5-F1
#
_entry.id   AF-A0A3A4QQX5-F1
#
_cell.length_a   1.000
_cell.length_b   1.000
_cell.length_c   1.000
_cell.angle_alpha   90.00
_cell.angle_beta   90.00
_cell.angle_gamma   90.00
#
_symmetry.space_group_name_H-M   'P 1'
#
loop_
_entity.id
_entity.type
_entity.pdbx_description
1 polymer ?
#
loop_
_entity_poly.entity_id
_entity_poly.type
_entity_poly.pdbx_seq_one_letter_code
_entity_poly.pdbx_strand_id
1 'polypeptide(L)'
;MTFLYILIGIVALFGIIVFKKTKQLEAGKTIADRELSGMRVDRLSPFGSVKSLSILPLVDFYADKPDLKTEAGVSYLIRADETTILLDTGLNAKKEHPSPLLHNMEKLGVSEKEIDMIFFSHLHLDHVGGMKNQKDKTFSLSQGPVELGSIPVYAPAPVTASAFNPGPETRVIREPAVIKPGIATIGVIPRFLFLMGNTPENALAINVEGKGIVLIIGCGHQTIERIIERAKALFDEPIYAIIGGLHFPVTSGRIMIGPINIQRVVGSDRPPWRGLNETDVEAAIAAIKTASPKIVALSPHDSCDWSLDRFRQALGDAYVDLKVGREIRI
;
A
#
# COMPACT_ATOMS: atom_id res chain seq x y z
N MET A 1 -15.32 42.95 19.50
CA MET A 1 -16.42 42.61 18.58
C MET A 1 -15.93 41.99 17.27
N THR A 2 -15.07 42.63 16.50
CA THR A 2 -14.55 42.10 15.21
C THR A 2 -13.90 40.71 15.30
N PHE A 3 -13.06 40.47 16.32
CA PHE A 3 -12.43 39.17 16.54
C PHE A 3 -13.44 38.03 16.78
N LEU A 4 -14.51 38.30 17.52
CA LEU A 4 -15.56 37.33 17.79
C LEU A 4 -16.34 36.96 16.52
N TYR A 5 -16.65 37.94 15.66
CA TYR A 5 -17.31 37.67 14.37
C TYR A 5 -16.41 36.88 13.41
N ILE A 6 -15.12 37.17 13.38
CA ILE A 6 -14.14 36.39 12.60
C ILE A 6 -14.10 34.95 13.12
N LEU A 7 -14.02 34.76 14.44
CA LEU A 7 -14.00 33.43 15.04
C LEU A 7 -15.28 32.63 14.74
N ILE A 8 -16.46 33.24 14.89
CA ILE A 8 -17.74 32.63 14.54
C ILE A 8 -17.78 32.27 13.06
N GLY A 9 -17.30 33.15 12.18
CA GLY A 9 -17.20 32.89 10.75
C GLY A 9 -16.32 31.69 10.42
N ILE A 10 -15.14 31.57 11.06
CA ILE A 10 -14.22 30.43 10.89
C ILE A 10 -14.87 29.13 11.37
N VAL A 11 -15.51 29.14 12.55
CA VAL A 11 -16.19 27.97 13.10
C VAL A 11 -17.35 27.53 12.22
N ALA A 12 -18.17 28.47 11.73
CA ALA A 12 -19.27 28.19 10.82
C ALA A 12 -18.76 27.60 9.49
N LEU A 13 -17.70 28.18 8.91
CA LEU A 13 -17.08 27.67 7.68
C LEU A 13 -16.53 26.26 7.88
N PHE A 14 -15.82 26.02 8.99
CA PHE A 14 -15.31 24.70 9.34
C PHE A 14 -16.46 23.69 9.50
N GLY A 15 -17.54 24.06 10.18
CA GLY A 15 -18.75 23.24 10.31
C GLY A 15 -19.37 22.88 8.96
N ILE A 16 -19.46 23.84 8.03
CA ILE A 16 -19.95 23.59 6.66
C ILE A 16 -19.04 22.62 5.90
N ILE A 17 -17.72 22.78 6.00
CA ILE A 17 -16.74 21.91 5.34
C ILE A 17 -16.88 20.47 5.88
N VAL A 18 -16.91 20.32 7.20
CA VAL A 18 -17.07 19.01 7.86
C VAL A 18 -18.41 18.38 7.46
N PHE A 19 -19.51 19.13 7.47
CA PHE A 19 -20.82 18.62 7.04
C PHE A 19 -20.80 18.13 5.59
N LYS A 20 -20.26 18.94 4.67
CA LYS A 20 -20.11 18.55 3.26
C LYS A 20 -19.26 17.30 3.11
N LYS A 21 -18.14 17.20 3.84
CA LYS A 21 -17.26 16.03 3.80
C LYS A 21 -17.90 14.77 4.38
N THR A 22 -18.67 14.89 5.47
CA THR A 22 -19.43 13.76 6.01
C THR A 22 -20.46 13.25 5.01
N LYS A 23 -21.20 14.15 4.33
CA LYS A 23 -22.13 13.77 3.26
C LYS A 23 -21.43 13.14 2.06
N GLN A 24 -20.27 13.67 1.68
CA GLN A 24 -19.44 13.08 0.62
C GLN A 24 -18.97 11.67 1.01
N LEU A 25 -18.55 11.46 2.25
CA LEU A 25 -18.15 10.17 2.78
C LEU A 25 -19.31 9.16 2.74
N GLU A 26 -20.49 9.52 3.24
CA GLU A 26 -21.68 8.65 3.22
C GLU A 26 -22.04 8.18 1.80
N ALA A 27 -22.10 9.13 0.86
CA ALA A 27 -22.38 8.84 -0.54
C ALA A 27 -21.27 8.00 -1.18
N GLY A 28 -20.01 8.36 -0.94
CA GLY A 28 -18.83 7.67 -1.46
C GLY A 28 -18.73 6.23 -0.97
N LYS A 29 -19.00 5.97 0.32
CA LYS A 29 -19.07 4.61 0.87
C LYS A 29 -20.16 3.78 0.21
N THR A 30 -21.35 4.35 0.03
CA THR A 30 -22.44 3.67 -0.67
C THR A 30 -22.06 3.29 -2.11
N ILE A 31 -21.35 4.18 -2.81
CA ILE A 31 -20.86 3.89 -4.17
C ILE A 31 -19.81 2.79 -4.14
N ALA A 32 -18.82 2.86 -3.24
CA ALA A 32 -17.77 1.87 -3.11
C ALA A 32 -18.33 0.48 -2.73
N ASP A 33 -19.28 0.41 -1.81
CA ASP A 33 -19.91 -0.85 -1.41
C ASP A 33 -20.76 -1.45 -2.55
N ARG A 34 -21.45 -0.60 -3.33
CA ARG A 34 -22.15 -1.06 -4.55
C ARG A 34 -21.17 -1.59 -5.60
N GLU A 35 -20.07 -0.86 -5.85
CA GLU A 35 -19.02 -1.30 -6.77
C GLU A 35 -18.45 -2.65 -6.32
N LEU A 36 -18.07 -2.78 -5.05
CA LEU A 36 -17.56 -4.02 -4.48
C LEU A 36 -18.55 -5.19 -4.61
N SER A 37 -19.83 -4.95 -4.31
CA SER A 37 -20.88 -5.99 -4.41
C SER A 37 -21.21 -6.40 -5.84
N GLY A 38 -20.96 -5.52 -6.82
CA GLY A 38 -21.19 -5.75 -8.24
C GLY A 38 -19.98 -6.33 -8.98
N MET A 39 -18.81 -6.36 -8.35
CA MET A 39 -17.60 -6.92 -8.92
C MET A 39 -17.74 -8.42 -9.11
N ARG A 40 -17.31 -8.90 -10.28
CA ARG A 40 -17.25 -10.33 -10.57
C ARG A 40 -15.95 -10.89 -10.02
N VAL A 41 -16.05 -11.72 -8.99
CA VAL A 41 -14.90 -12.41 -8.38
C VAL A 41 -14.93 -13.87 -8.81
N ASP A 42 -14.42 -14.13 -10.02
CA ASP A 42 -14.25 -15.49 -10.51
C ASP A 42 -12.99 -16.11 -9.92
N ARG A 43 -13.04 -17.42 -9.69
CA ARG A 43 -11.88 -18.20 -9.27
C ARG A 43 -10.78 -18.12 -10.32
N LEU A 44 -9.54 -17.87 -9.88
CA LEU A 44 -8.36 -17.83 -10.74
C LEU A 44 -7.59 -19.16 -10.73
N SER A 45 -7.88 -20.06 -9.80
CA SER A 45 -7.15 -21.33 -9.67
C SER A 45 -7.58 -22.38 -10.71
N PRO A 46 -6.63 -23.20 -11.22
CA PRO A 46 -5.19 -23.06 -11.05
C PRO A 46 -4.62 -21.95 -11.96
N PHE A 47 -3.69 -21.14 -11.44
CA PHE A 47 -2.99 -20.10 -12.21
C PHE A 47 -1.47 -20.30 -12.29
N GLY A 48 -0.99 -21.50 -11.95
CA GLY A 48 0.43 -21.81 -11.81
C GLY A 48 0.99 -21.42 -10.44
N SER A 49 2.29 -21.63 -10.29
CA SER A 49 3.05 -21.34 -9.07
C SER A 49 4.50 -20.99 -9.42
N VAL A 50 5.18 -20.32 -8.49
CA VAL A 50 6.62 -20.04 -8.54
C VAL A 50 7.37 -20.95 -7.58
N LYS A 51 8.62 -21.28 -7.89
CA LYS A 51 9.47 -22.15 -7.06
C LYS A 51 10.18 -21.39 -5.95
N SER A 52 10.45 -20.11 -6.18
CA SER A 52 11.20 -19.25 -5.28
C SER A 52 10.56 -17.86 -5.22
N LEU A 53 10.48 -17.31 -4.00
CA LEU A 53 10.00 -15.95 -3.79
C LEU A 53 10.89 -15.22 -2.78
N SER A 54 11.26 -13.98 -3.11
CA SER A 54 11.88 -13.06 -2.15
C SER A 54 11.27 -11.67 -2.25
N ILE A 55 11.16 -11.01 -1.11
CA ILE A 55 10.65 -9.65 -0.99
C ILE A 55 11.71 -8.83 -0.24
N LEU A 56 12.30 -7.86 -0.92
CA LEU A 56 13.28 -6.94 -0.35
C LEU A 56 12.64 -5.55 -0.22
N PRO A 57 12.35 -5.08 1.00
CA PRO A 57 11.91 -3.71 1.19
C PRO A 57 13.02 -2.73 0.80
N LEU A 58 12.72 -1.87 -0.17
CA LEU A 58 13.62 -0.83 -0.67
C LEU A 58 13.27 0.53 -0.07
N VAL A 59 12.00 0.79 0.23
CA VAL A 59 11.55 1.99 0.94
C VAL A 59 10.48 1.58 1.94
N ASP A 60 10.71 1.96 3.20
CA ASP A 60 9.80 1.85 4.33
C ASP A 60 10.34 2.74 5.48
N PHE A 61 9.70 2.68 6.65
CA PHE A 61 9.97 3.56 7.77
C PHE A 61 11.15 3.12 8.66
N TYR A 62 11.43 1.82 8.74
CA TYR A 62 12.55 1.26 9.50
C TYR A 62 13.57 0.60 8.58
N ALA A 63 14.86 0.70 8.93
CA ALA A 63 15.96 0.11 8.18
C ALA A 63 16.71 -0.95 9.00
N ASP A 64 17.27 -1.92 8.28
CA ASP A 64 18.15 -2.95 8.86
C ASP A 64 19.56 -2.42 9.13
N LYS A 65 20.01 -1.44 8.33
CA LYS A 65 21.33 -0.81 8.42
C LYS A 65 21.21 0.71 8.42
N PRO A 66 22.11 1.43 9.12
CA PRO A 66 22.01 2.88 9.31
C PRO A 66 22.30 3.71 8.05
N ASP A 67 22.93 3.12 7.03
CA ASP A 67 23.27 3.79 5.77
C ASP A 67 22.14 3.72 4.72
N LEU A 68 21.06 3.02 5.03
CA LEU A 68 19.84 2.96 4.22
C LEU A 68 18.91 4.14 4.60
N LYS A 69 18.28 4.73 3.59
CA LYS A 69 17.32 5.82 3.75
C LYS A 69 15.92 5.27 4.05
N THR A 70 15.20 5.92 4.95
CA THR A 70 13.81 5.59 5.28
C THR A 70 12.89 6.76 5.04
N GLU A 71 11.62 6.47 4.75
CA GLU A 71 10.55 7.46 4.67
C GLU A 71 9.20 6.78 4.93
N ALA A 72 8.17 7.59 5.21
CA ALA A 72 6.78 7.10 5.28
C ALA A 72 6.25 6.90 3.86
N GLY A 73 6.74 5.86 3.19
CA GLY A 73 6.28 5.39 1.89
C GLY A 73 6.72 3.96 1.64
N VAL A 74 6.24 3.37 0.56
CA VAL A 74 6.42 1.94 0.27
C VAL A 74 7.11 1.75 -1.07
N SER A 75 8.12 0.89 -1.07
CA SER A 75 8.58 0.23 -2.29
C SER A 75 9.24 -1.10 -1.95
N TYR A 76 8.82 -2.17 -2.64
CA TYR A 76 9.37 -3.52 -2.47
C TYR A 76 9.89 -4.04 -3.80
N LEU A 77 11.08 -4.65 -3.78
CA LEU A 77 11.57 -5.46 -4.88
C LEU A 77 11.17 -6.91 -4.62
N ILE A 78 10.37 -7.48 -5.50
CA ILE A 78 9.85 -8.84 -5.38
C ILE A 78 10.47 -9.67 -6.49
N ARG A 79 11.18 -10.74 -6.14
CA ARG A 79 11.70 -11.70 -7.13
C ARG A 79 10.95 -13.01 -7.00
N ALA A 80 10.25 -13.38 -8.06
CA ALA A 80 9.43 -14.58 -8.16
C ALA A 80 9.93 -15.39 -9.36
N ASP A 81 10.76 -16.39 -9.09
CA ASP A 81 11.63 -17.04 -10.08
C ASP A 81 12.39 -16.02 -10.96
N GLU A 82 12.21 -16.07 -12.28
CA GLU A 82 12.86 -15.19 -13.25
C GLU A 82 12.14 -13.83 -13.42
N THR A 83 11.14 -13.52 -12.59
CA THR A 83 10.41 -12.25 -12.68
C THR A 83 10.73 -11.35 -11.50
N THR A 84 11.27 -10.16 -11.80
CA THR A 84 11.47 -9.08 -10.83
C THR A 84 10.38 -8.02 -10.97
N ILE A 85 9.68 -7.76 -9.87
CA ILE A 85 8.59 -6.78 -9.77
C ILE A 85 9.03 -5.67 -8.82
N LEU A 86 8.94 -4.42 -9.26
CA LEU A 86 8.98 -3.28 -8.34
C LEU A 86 7.55 -2.93 -7.94
N LEU A 87 7.19 -3.19 -6.68
CA LEU A 87 5.92 -2.73 -6.12
C LEU A 87 6.11 -1.32 -5.56
N ASP A 88 5.34 -0.35 -6.08
CA ASP A 88 5.38 1.06 -5.72
C ASP A 88 6.80 1.71 -5.79
N THR A 89 6.90 3.02 -5.57
CA THR A 89 8.11 3.82 -5.82
C THR A 89 8.48 4.75 -4.67
N GLY A 90 7.85 4.60 -3.50
CA GLY A 90 8.10 5.44 -2.32
C GLY A 90 7.54 6.86 -2.44
N LEU A 91 8.02 7.73 -1.54
CA LEU A 91 7.52 9.11 -1.37
C LEU A 91 8.46 10.15 -2.00
N ASN A 92 9.77 9.93 -1.91
CA ASN A 92 10.81 10.91 -2.24
C ASN A 92 10.50 12.31 -1.66
N ALA A 93 10.30 12.39 -0.35
CA ALA A 93 9.80 13.59 0.32
C ALA A 93 10.65 14.85 0.07
N LYS A 94 11.97 14.65 -0.09
CA LYS A 94 12.96 15.71 -0.34
C LYS A 94 13.12 16.09 -1.80
N LYS A 95 12.40 15.44 -2.72
CA LYS A 95 12.48 15.64 -4.17
C LYS A 95 13.92 15.50 -4.68
N GLU A 96 14.61 14.47 -4.22
CA GLU A 96 16.03 14.26 -4.48
C GLU A 96 16.29 13.28 -5.64
N HIS A 97 17.48 13.40 -6.20
CA HIS A 97 18.12 12.46 -7.13
C HIS A 97 19.57 12.25 -6.70
N PRO A 98 20.00 11.01 -6.37
CA PRO A 98 19.18 9.81 -6.25
C PRO A 98 18.11 9.93 -5.14
N SER A 99 16.94 9.35 -5.38
CA SER A 99 15.86 9.23 -4.38
C SER A 99 16.25 8.27 -3.25
N PRO A 100 15.48 8.20 -2.14
CA PRO A 100 15.64 7.12 -1.16
C PRO A 100 15.59 5.73 -1.80
N LEU A 101 14.68 5.52 -2.75
CA LEU A 101 14.57 4.29 -3.53
C LEU A 101 15.89 3.97 -4.28
N LEU A 102 16.38 4.88 -5.11
CA LEU A 102 17.61 4.63 -5.90
C LEU A 102 18.85 4.48 -5.02
N HIS A 103 18.96 5.30 -3.97
CA HIS A 103 20.05 5.19 -2.99
C HIS A 103 20.07 3.80 -2.35
N ASN A 104 18.90 3.29 -1.94
CA ASN A 104 18.82 1.98 -1.30
C ASN A 104 19.07 0.85 -2.31
N MET A 105 18.59 0.98 -3.56
CA MET A 105 18.92 0.02 -4.62
C MET A 105 20.43 -0.08 -4.83
N GLU A 106 21.12 1.06 -4.98
CA GLU A 106 22.58 1.10 -5.11
C GLU A 106 23.28 0.44 -3.90
N LYS A 107 22.89 0.81 -2.67
CA LYS A 107 23.48 0.26 -1.44
C LYS A 107 23.26 -1.24 -1.26
N LEU A 108 22.18 -1.77 -1.81
CA LEU A 108 21.82 -3.19 -1.72
C LEU A 108 22.27 -3.98 -2.95
N GLY A 109 22.97 -3.35 -3.90
CA GLY A 109 23.48 -4.01 -5.11
C GLY A 109 22.39 -4.40 -6.11
N VAL A 110 21.26 -3.67 -6.11
CA VAL A 110 20.12 -3.84 -7.01
C VAL A 110 20.23 -2.83 -8.15
N SER A 111 20.06 -3.28 -9.39
CA SER A 111 19.97 -2.37 -10.54
C SER A 111 18.51 -2.18 -10.96
N GLU A 112 18.14 -0.96 -11.35
CA GLU A 112 16.87 -0.66 -12.02
C GLU A 112 16.66 -1.46 -13.32
N LYS A 113 17.75 -1.91 -13.95
CA LYS A 113 17.72 -2.67 -15.21
C LYS A 113 17.24 -4.11 -15.02
N GLU A 114 17.22 -4.61 -13.79
CA GLU A 114 16.73 -5.96 -13.48
C GLU A 114 15.20 -6.00 -13.31
N ILE A 115 14.52 -4.85 -13.28
CA ILE A 115 13.07 -4.75 -13.08
C ILE A 115 12.35 -5.15 -14.37
N ASP A 116 11.55 -6.22 -14.31
CA ASP A 116 10.74 -6.68 -15.45
C ASP A 116 9.37 -6.02 -15.53
N MET A 117 8.84 -5.57 -14.40
CA MET A 117 7.54 -4.90 -14.33
C MET A 117 7.41 -4.02 -13.08
N ILE A 118 6.53 -3.03 -13.16
CA ILE A 118 6.12 -2.22 -12.00
C ILE A 118 4.67 -2.52 -11.67
N PHE A 119 4.37 -2.69 -10.39
CA PHE A 119 2.99 -2.85 -9.90
C PHE A 119 2.69 -1.75 -8.89
N PHE A 120 1.65 -0.96 -9.14
CA PHE A 120 1.17 0.01 -8.17
C PHE A 120 0.03 -0.58 -7.35
N SER A 121 0.17 -0.55 -6.03
CA SER A 121 -0.92 -0.91 -5.11
C SER A 121 -2.06 0.09 -5.22
N HIS A 122 -1.73 1.38 -5.20
CA HIS A 122 -2.60 2.54 -5.42
C HIS A 122 -1.75 3.79 -5.73
N LEU A 123 -2.40 4.92 -5.96
CA LEU A 123 -1.77 6.13 -6.52
C LEU A 123 -1.69 7.30 -5.53
N HIS A 124 -1.29 7.05 -4.29
CA HIS A 124 -0.94 8.11 -3.33
C HIS A 124 0.53 8.51 -3.41
N LEU A 125 0.83 9.72 -2.95
CA LEU A 125 2.15 10.36 -3.05
C LEU A 125 3.30 9.50 -2.54
N ASP A 126 3.05 8.70 -1.52
CA ASP A 126 3.99 7.84 -0.82
C ASP A 126 4.22 6.48 -1.50
N HIS A 127 3.57 6.29 -2.66
CA HIS A 127 3.68 5.12 -3.53
C HIS A 127 4.11 5.50 -4.95
N VAL A 128 3.87 6.73 -5.41
CA VAL A 128 4.18 7.17 -6.80
C VAL A 128 5.39 8.09 -6.93
N GLY A 129 6.20 8.24 -5.88
CA GLY A 129 7.40 9.08 -5.89
C GLY A 129 7.12 10.56 -5.64
N GLY A 130 6.02 10.88 -4.96
CA GLY A 130 5.77 12.19 -4.37
C GLY A 130 4.50 12.91 -4.85
N MET A 131 4.22 14.04 -4.20
CA MET A 131 2.97 14.79 -4.39
C MET A 131 2.78 15.32 -5.81
N LYS A 132 3.87 15.70 -6.51
CA LYS A 132 3.78 16.15 -7.90
C LYS A 132 3.25 15.03 -8.80
N ASN A 133 3.79 13.83 -8.62
CA ASN A 133 3.40 12.66 -9.39
C ASN A 133 1.94 12.27 -9.14
N GLN A 134 1.50 12.26 -7.88
CA GLN A 134 0.08 12.05 -7.56
C GLN A 134 -0.84 13.09 -8.26
N LYS A 135 -0.49 14.38 -8.23
CA LYS A 135 -1.29 15.45 -8.85
C LYS A 135 -1.34 15.32 -10.36
N ASP A 136 -0.21 15.00 -10.97
CA ASP A 136 -0.06 14.93 -12.42
C ASP A 136 -0.48 13.57 -12.99
N LYS A 137 -0.88 12.62 -12.12
CA LYS A 137 -1.15 11.21 -12.48
C LYS A 137 0.04 10.58 -13.20
N THR A 138 1.22 10.85 -12.67
CA THR A 138 2.47 10.23 -13.11
C THR A 138 3.06 9.41 -11.97
N PHE A 139 4.11 8.64 -12.26
CA PHE A 139 4.98 8.05 -11.24
C PHE A 139 6.45 8.32 -11.58
N SER A 140 7.32 8.24 -10.57
CA SER A 140 8.75 8.38 -10.80
C SER A 140 9.59 7.66 -9.77
N LEU A 141 10.68 7.03 -10.21
CA LEU A 141 11.65 6.41 -9.31
C LEU A 141 12.52 7.47 -8.61
N SER A 142 12.70 8.67 -9.20
CA SER A 142 13.59 9.71 -8.68
C SER A 142 13.35 11.07 -9.35
N GLN A 143 13.81 12.19 -8.75
CA GLN A 143 13.72 13.51 -9.39
C GLN A 143 14.89 13.78 -10.36
N GLY A 144 15.19 12.79 -11.21
CA GLY A 144 16.24 12.83 -12.21
C GLY A 144 16.16 11.61 -13.13
N PRO A 145 16.83 11.63 -14.31
CA PRO A 145 16.71 10.57 -15.31
C PRO A 145 17.03 9.19 -14.73
N VAL A 146 16.16 8.21 -15.02
CA VAL A 146 16.42 6.79 -14.77
C VAL A 146 16.00 6.04 -16.02
N GLU A 147 16.93 5.30 -16.61
CA GLU A 147 16.67 4.49 -17.80
C GLU A 147 15.87 3.26 -17.39
N LEU A 148 14.58 3.26 -17.71
CA LEU A 148 13.75 2.07 -17.65
C LEU A 148 13.57 1.51 -19.06
N GLY A 149 13.60 0.19 -19.19
CA GLY A 149 13.24 -0.48 -20.44
C GLY A 149 11.75 -0.33 -20.76
N SER A 150 11.34 -0.90 -21.90
CA SER A 150 9.91 -1.05 -22.24
C SER A 150 9.30 -2.16 -21.39
N ILE A 151 8.98 -1.83 -20.14
CA ILE A 151 8.41 -2.77 -19.16
C ILE A 151 6.94 -2.46 -18.89
N PRO A 152 6.09 -3.47 -18.65
CA PRO A 152 4.71 -3.23 -18.28
C PRO A 152 4.61 -2.63 -16.87
N VAL A 153 3.67 -1.69 -16.72
CA VAL A 153 3.28 -1.11 -15.44
C VAL A 153 1.81 -1.37 -15.20
N TYR A 154 1.46 -2.03 -14.10
CA TYR A 154 0.09 -2.32 -13.71
C TYR A 154 -0.35 -1.39 -12.60
N ALA A 155 -1.49 -0.71 -12.78
CA ALA A 155 -2.02 0.23 -11.79
C ALA A 155 -3.55 0.15 -11.66
N PRO A 156 -4.14 0.45 -10.49
CA PRO A 156 -5.60 0.37 -10.29
C PRO A 156 -6.38 1.53 -10.93
N ALA A 157 -5.66 2.55 -11.41
CA ALA A 157 -6.20 3.73 -12.05
C ALA A 157 -5.19 4.30 -13.08
N PRO A 158 -5.63 5.19 -13.99
CA PRO A 158 -4.73 5.79 -14.98
C PRO A 158 -3.55 6.52 -14.33
N VAL A 159 -2.34 6.11 -14.71
CA VAL A 159 -1.05 6.72 -14.36
C VAL A 159 -0.15 6.62 -15.58
N THR A 160 0.81 7.53 -15.72
CA THR A 160 1.83 7.50 -16.78
C THR A 160 3.23 7.61 -16.18
N ALA A 161 4.26 7.17 -16.90
CA ALA A 161 5.62 7.43 -16.44
C ALA A 161 5.92 8.94 -16.50
N SER A 162 6.64 9.46 -15.50
CA SER A 162 7.12 10.85 -15.56
C SER A 162 8.16 11.03 -16.67
N ALA A 163 8.44 12.29 -17.02
CA ALA A 163 9.48 12.63 -17.99
C ALA A 163 10.89 12.14 -17.60
N PHE A 164 11.12 11.81 -16.33
CA PHE A 164 12.39 11.27 -15.85
C PHE A 164 12.56 9.77 -16.13
N ASN A 165 11.49 9.04 -16.41
CA ASN A 165 11.50 7.59 -16.55
C ASN A 165 10.76 7.16 -17.82
N PRO A 166 11.15 7.64 -19.02
CA PRO A 166 10.49 7.23 -20.26
C PRO A 166 10.70 5.74 -20.52
N GLY A 167 9.78 5.11 -21.25
CA GLY A 167 9.88 3.68 -21.61
C GLY A 167 8.73 2.80 -21.10
N PRO A 168 8.38 2.82 -19.80
CA PRO A 168 7.37 1.92 -19.26
C PRO A 168 5.98 2.09 -19.89
N GLU A 169 5.30 0.96 -20.09
CA GLU A 169 3.98 0.89 -20.71
C GLU A 169 2.89 0.66 -19.65
N THR A 170 2.10 1.70 -19.37
CA THR A 170 1.09 1.65 -18.30
C THR A 170 -0.22 1.01 -18.74
N ARG A 171 -0.71 0.07 -17.93
CA ARG A 171 -1.97 -0.66 -18.09
C ARG A 171 -2.79 -0.52 -16.81
N VAL A 172 -4.04 -0.08 -16.97
CA VAL A 172 -4.98 -0.04 -15.86
C VAL A 172 -5.55 -1.44 -15.64
N ILE A 173 -5.40 -1.97 -14.42
CA ILE A 173 -5.92 -3.28 -14.03
C ILE A 173 -6.79 -3.13 -12.78
N ARG A 174 -8.09 -3.35 -12.95
CA ARG A 174 -9.09 -3.21 -11.87
C ARG A 174 -9.64 -4.55 -11.41
N GLU A 175 -9.71 -5.53 -12.29
CA GLU A 175 -10.25 -6.84 -11.98
C GLU A 175 -9.16 -7.79 -11.46
N PRO A 176 -9.54 -8.84 -10.70
CA PRO A 176 -8.65 -9.95 -10.43
C PRO A 176 -8.17 -10.59 -11.74
N ALA A 177 -6.87 -10.85 -11.85
CA ALA A 177 -6.30 -11.39 -13.07
C ALA A 177 -4.94 -12.03 -12.81
N VAL A 178 -4.61 -13.03 -13.64
CA VAL A 178 -3.28 -13.63 -13.71
C VAL A 178 -2.38 -12.72 -14.54
N ILE A 179 -1.26 -12.28 -13.98
CA ILE A 179 -0.25 -11.45 -14.66
C ILE A 179 0.76 -12.36 -15.38
N LYS A 180 1.25 -13.37 -14.66
CA LYS A 180 2.15 -14.44 -15.12
C LYS A 180 1.81 -15.73 -14.37
N PRO A 181 2.29 -16.91 -14.81
CA PRO A 181 2.12 -18.14 -14.03
C PRO A 181 2.56 -17.95 -12.57
N GLY A 182 1.68 -18.23 -11.62
CA GLY A 182 1.92 -18.06 -10.18
C GLY A 182 1.87 -16.63 -9.66
N ILE A 183 1.64 -15.61 -10.50
CA ILE A 183 1.61 -14.19 -10.12
C ILE A 183 0.29 -13.57 -10.56
N ALA A 184 -0.51 -13.13 -9.60
CA ALA A 184 -1.83 -12.55 -9.83
C ALA A 184 -2.01 -11.22 -9.09
N THR A 185 -2.94 -10.43 -9.59
CA THR A 185 -3.55 -9.32 -8.87
C THR A 185 -4.86 -9.79 -8.25
N ILE A 186 -5.16 -9.37 -7.02
CA ILE A 186 -6.46 -9.65 -6.39
C ILE A 186 -7.59 -8.73 -6.87
N GLY A 187 -7.26 -7.77 -7.74
CA GLY A 187 -8.15 -6.74 -8.22
C GLY A 187 -8.36 -5.62 -7.20
N VAL A 188 -8.96 -4.54 -7.67
CA VAL A 188 -9.34 -3.41 -6.82
C VAL A 188 -10.38 -3.88 -5.79
N ILE A 189 -10.17 -3.45 -4.55
CA ILE A 189 -11.21 -3.44 -3.51
C ILE A 189 -11.45 -1.95 -3.20
N PRO A 190 -12.57 -1.37 -3.65
CA PRO A 190 -12.80 0.06 -3.53
C PRO A 190 -13.05 0.47 -2.08
N ARG A 191 -12.52 1.63 -1.70
CA ARG A 191 -12.85 2.31 -0.45
C ARG A 191 -12.96 3.81 -0.66
N PHE A 192 -13.75 4.47 0.18
CA PHE A 192 -13.87 5.91 0.19
C PHE A 192 -13.42 6.48 1.53
N LEU A 193 -12.30 7.20 1.54
CA LEU A 193 -11.71 7.80 2.74
C LEU A 193 -12.23 9.23 2.94
N PHE A 194 -12.33 9.67 4.20
CA PHE A 194 -12.96 10.95 4.56
C PHE A 194 -12.30 12.16 3.89
N LEU A 195 -10.96 12.23 3.87
CA LEU A 195 -10.22 13.32 3.22
C LEU A 195 -9.70 12.96 1.83
N MET A 196 -9.25 11.73 1.62
CA MET A 196 -8.63 11.30 0.35
C MET A 196 -9.65 10.90 -0.72
N GLY A 197 -10.90 10.63 -0.32
CA GLY A 197 -11.97 10.28 -1.24
C GLY A 197 -11.84 8.86 -1.79
N ASN A 198 -12.23 8.68 -3.05
CA ASN A 198 -12.17 7.37 -3.69
C ASN A 198 -10.73 6.86 -3.78
N THR A 199 -10.47 5.72 -3.15
CA THR A 199 -9.15 5.11 -3.00
C THR A 199 -9.22 3.69 -3.55
N PRO A 200 -9.05 3.51 -4.87
CA PRO A 200 -8.94 2.18 -5.46
C PRO A 200 -7.57 1.61 -5.12
N GLU A 201 -7.55 0.52 -4.37
CA GLU A 201 -6.32 -0.19 -4.02
C GLU A 201 -6.44 -1.67 -4.34
N ASN A 202 -5.31 -2.25 -4.70
CA ASN A 202 -5.12 -3.62 -5.11
C ASN A 202 -3.84 -4.19 -4.45
N ALA A 203 -3.72 -5.51 -4.42
CA ALA A 203 -2.57 -6.23 -3.89
C ALA A 203 -2.12 -7.34 -4.85
N LEU A 204 -0.85 -7.73 -4.75
CA LEU A 204 -0.33 -8.90 -5.43
C LEU A 204 -0.60 -10.17 -4.63
N ALA A 205 -0.87 -11.25 -5.34
CA ALA A 205 -0.94 -12.61 -4.82
C ALA A 205 0.03 -13.48 -5.60
N ILE A 206 0.97 -14.11 -4.90
CA ILE A 206 1.96 -15.01 -5.50
C ILE A 206 1.77 -16.42 -4.93
N ASN A 207 1.50 -17.40 -5.79
CA ASN A 207 1.38 -18.80 -5.40
C ASN A 207 2.75 -19.45 -5.37
N VAL A 208 3.23 -19.85 -4.19
CA VAL A 208 4.53 -20.51 -4.04
C VAL A 208 4.33 -22.02 -3.93
N GLU A 209 5.04 -22.77 -4.75
CA GLU A 209 4.94 -24.23 -4.83
C GLU A 209 5.14 -24.88 -3.46
N GLY A 210 4.20 -25.75 -3.07
CA GLY A 210 4.22 -26.45 -1.78
C GLY A 210 3.93 -25.58 -0.55
N LYS A 211 3.61 -24.30 -0.72
CA LYS A 211 3.36 -23.35 0.38
C LYS A 211 1.99 -22.69 0.31
N GLY A 212 1.63 -22.12 -0.83
CA GLY A 212 0.37 -21.40 -1.05
C GLY A 212 0.55 -19.91 -1.32
N ILE A 213 -0.47 -19.11 -1.06
CA ILE A 213 -0.56 -17.71 -1.48
C ILE A 213 0.21 -16.78 -0.54
N VAL A 214 1.11 -15.99 -1.10
CA VAL A 214 1.75 -14.84 -0.45
C VAL A 214 1.07 -13.57 -0.94
N LEU A 215 0.42 -12.85 -0.01
CA LEU A 215 -0.22 -11.57 -0.28
C LEU A 215 0.78 -10.44 -0.02
N ILE A 216 0.96 -9.56 -0.99
CA ILE A 216 1.86 -8.40 -0.91
C ILE A 216 1.05 -7.12 -1.11
N ILE A 217 0.98 -6.32 -0.05
CA ILE A 217 0.05 -5.20 0.12
C ILE A 217 0.84 -3.89 0.17
N GLY A 218 0.32 -2.84 -0.47
CA GLY A 218 0.87 -1.49 -0.33
C GLY A 218 0.55 -0.90 1.04
N CYS A 219 -0.59 -0.23 1.15
CA CYS A 219 -1.03 0.53 2.33
C CYS A 219 -2.15 -0.19 3.09
N GLY A 220 -3.00 -0.96 2.38
CA GLY A 220 -4.03 -1.78 3.00
C GLY A 220 -5.30 -1.00 3.36
N HIS A 221 -5.60 0.09 2.63
CA HIS A 221 -6.87 0.81 2.74
C HIS A 221 -8.05 -0.14 2.58
N GLN A 222 -7.91 -1.22 1.82
CA GLN A 222 -8.94 -2.23 1.59
C GLN A 222 -9.44 -2.92 2.88
N THR A 223 -8.67 -2.84 3.97
CA THR A 223 -8.75 -3.65 5.20
C THR A 223 -8.36 -5.11 4.99
N ILE A 224 -7.70 -5.69 6.01
CA ILE A 224 -7.15 -7.04 5.89
C ILE A 224 -8.24 -8.11 5.79
N GLU A 225 -9.39 -7.87 6.38
CA GLU A 225 -10.56 -8.75 6.32
C GLU A 225 -11.03 -8.94 4.88
N ARG A 226 -11.21 -7.82 4.16
CA ARG A 226 -11.65 -7.84 2.76
C ARG A 226 -10.59 -8.43 1.84
N ILE A 227 -9.30 -8.19 2.12
CA ILE A 227 -8.19 -8.80 1.38
C ILE A 227 -8.19 -10.33 1.56
N ILE A 228 -8.31 -10.82 2.80
CA ILE A 228 -8.37 -12.25 3.12
C ILE A 228 -9.61 -12.90 2.47
N GLU A 229 -10.77 -12.26 2.56
CA GLU A 229 -12.01 -12.73 1.92
C GLU A 229 -11.84 -12.82 0.40
N ARG A 230 -11.31 -11.77 -0.23
CA ARG A 230 -11.02 -11.75 -1.67
C ARG A 230 -10.04 -12.87 -2.04
N ALA A 231 -8.96 -13.05 -1.30
CA ALA A 231 -8.00 -14.11 -1.57
C ALA A 231 -8.64 -15.51 -1.49
N LYS A 232 -9.46 -15.77 -0.46
CA LYS A 232 -10.19 -17.05 -0.32
C LYS A 232 -11.22 -17.29 -1.42
N ALA A 233 -11.79 -16.23 -2.00
CA ALA A 233 -12.71 -16.36 -3.13
C ALA A 233 -11.97 -16.66 -4.45
N LEU A 234 -10.77 -16.10 -4.63
CA LEU A 234 -9.98 -16.23 -5.85
C LEU A 234 -9.15 -17.53 -5.92
N PHE A 235 -8.66 -18.01 -4.79
CA PHE A 235 -7.64 -19.05 -4.71
C PHE A 235 -8.07 -20.25 -3.88
N ASP A 236 -7.67 -21.44 -4.33
CA ASP A 236 -7.86 -22.69 -3.58
C ASP A 236 -6.73 -22.94 -2.58
N GLU A 237 -5.55 -22.37 -2.84
CA GLU A 237 -4.39 -22.49 -1.97
C GLU A 237 -4.55 -21.67 -0.68
N PRO A 238 -4.03 -22.16 0.45
CA PRO A 238 -4.07 -21.42 1.71
C PRO A 238 -3.23 -20.14 1.62
N ILE A 239 -3.58 -19.13 2.41
CA ILE A 239 -2.74 -17.94 2.59
C ILE A 239 -1.52 -18.36 3.43
N TYR A 240 -0.36 -18.39 2.80
CA TYR A 240 0.91 -18.73 3.44
C TYR A 240 1.54 -17.52 4.14
N ALA A 241 1.48 -16.33 3.51
CA ALA A 241 2.06 -15.13 4.09
C ALA A 241 1.27 -13.85 3.76
N ILE A 242 1.37 -12.86 4.65
CA ILE A 242 0.79 -11.52 4.50
C ILE A 242 1.91 -10.51 4.75
N ILE A 243 2.27 -9.75 3.72
CA ILE A 243 3.41 -8.82 3.75
C ILE A 243 2.94 -7.45 3.27
N GLY A 244 3.20 -6.39 4.02
CA GLY A 244 2.88 -5.01 3.62
C GLY A 244 2.10 -4.19 4.65
N GLY A 245 1.56 -3.04 4.22
CA GLY A 245 0.84 -2.11 5.09
C GLY A 245 -0.59 -2.53 5.38
N LEU A 246 -1.09 -2.15 6.56
CA LEU A 246 -2.49 -2.34 6.99
C LEU A 246 -3.18 -1.05 7.48
N HIS A 247 -2.48 0.10 7.43
CA HIS A 247 -3.07 1.40 7.75
C HIS A 247 -3.62 1.59 9.17
N PHE A 248 -2.83 1.33 10.22
CA PHE A 248 -3.26 1.49 11.62
C PHE A 248 -2.55 2.63 12.40
N PRO A 249 -2.77 3.93 12.07
CA PRO A 249 -2.30 5.07 12.83
C PRO A 249 -3.21 5.35 14.05
N VAL A 250 -3.23 4.44 15.04
CA VAL A 250 -4.18 4.51 16.17
C VAL A 250 -3.75 5.53 17.23
N THR A 251 -2.57 5.33 17.82
CA THR A 251 -2.05 6.20 18.90
C THR A 251 -1.16 7.33 18.39
N SER A 252 -0.56 7.15 17.21
CA SER A 252 0.26 8.13 16.51
C SER A 252 0.24 7.85 14.99
N GLY A 253 1.13 8.49 14.24
CA GLY A 253 1.24 8.38 12.79
C GLY A 253 2.53 9.04 12.30
N ARG A 254 2.93 8.76 11.07
CA ARG A 254 4.19 9.19 10.47
C ARG A 254 4.09 10.57 9.78
N ILE A 255 2.86 11.08 9.57
CA ILE A 255 2.63 12.36 8.91
C ILE A 255 2.21 13.44 9.92
N MET A 256 3.06 14.47 10.05
CA MET A 256 2.89 15.59 10.97
C MET A 256 2.76 16.92 10.21
N ILE A 257 1.88 17.82 10.67
CA ILE A 257 1.88 19.25 10.32
C ILE A 257 2.09 20.03 11.62
N GLY A 258 3.32 20.52 11.83
CA GLY A 258 3.72 21.08 13.12
C GLY A 258 3.49 20.06 14.24
N PRO A 259 2.79 20.41 15.34
CA PRO A 259 2.49 19.48 16.43
C PRO A 259 1.32 18.52 16.14
N ILE A 260 0.63 18.66 15.01
CA ILE A 260 -0.60 17.92 14.72
C ILE A 260 -0.28 16.68 13.87
N ASN A 261 -0.65 15.51 14.38
CA ASN A 261 -0.61 14.27 13.61
C ASN A 261 -1.82 14.19 12.67
N ILE A 262 -1.60 14.40 11.38
CA ILE A 262 -2.69 14.41 10.40
C ILE A 262 -3.02 13.02 9.87
N GLN A 263 -2.13 12.03 10.02
CA GLN A 263 -2.37 10.68 9.48
C GLN A 263 -3.61 10.03 10.08
N ARG A 264 -3.85 10.26 11.39
CA ARG A 264 -5.05 9.80 12.12
C ARG A 264 -6.37 10.34 11.52
N VAL A 265 -6.29 11.43 10.76
CA VAL A 265 -7.43 12.17 10.22
C VAL A 265 -7.62 11.91 8.72
N VAL A 266 -6.53 11.75 7.96
CA VAL A 266 -6.57 11.60 6.49
C VAL A 266 -6.80 10.15 6.03
N GLY A 267 -6.54 9.19 6.91
CA GLY A 267 -6.41 7.76 6.56
C GLY A 267 -7.61 6.85 6.79
N SER A 268 -8.77 7.38 7.18
CA SER A 268 -9.92 6.53 7.51
C SER A 268 -11.17 6.86 6.71
N ASP A 269 -12.04 5.87 6.54
CA ASP A 269 -13.41 6.01 6.04
C ASP A 269 -14.38 6.48 7.12
N ARG A 270 -13.85 7.13 8.16
CA ARG A 270 -14.60 7.64 9.31
C ARG A 270 -14.29 9.12 9.50
N PRO A 271 -15.26 9.91 10.01
CA PRO A 271 -14.98 11.27 10.39
C PRO A 271 -13.88 11.34 11.47
N PRO A 272 -13.16 12.48 11.60
CA PRO A 272 -11.97 12.58 12.45
C PRO A 272 -12.19 12.24 13.93
N TRP A 273 -13.40 12.42 14.45
CA TRP A 273 -13.77 12.10 15.84
C TRP A 273 -14.14 10.63 16.09
N ARG A 274 -14.19 9.80 15.04
CA ARG A 274 -14.44 8.34 15.11
C ARG A 274 -13.36 7.54 14.38
N GLY A 275 -12.13 8.06 14.30
CA GLY A 275 -11.02 7.41 13.60
C GLY A 275 -10.75 5.97 14.04
N LEU A 276 -9.75 5.35 13.43
CA LEU A 276 -9.34 3.99 13.79
C LEU A 276 -8.95 3.90 15.27
N ASN A 277 -9.28 2.77 15.89
CA ASN A 277 -9.09 2.53 17.31
C ASN A 277 -8.58 1.11 17.57
N GLU A 278 -8.41 0.77 18.84
CA GLU A 278 -7.92 -0.54 19.30
C GLU A 278 -8.79 -1.71 18.84
N THR A 279 -10.12 -1.56 18.84
CA THR A 279 -11.02 -2.63 18.37
C THR A 279 -10.79 -2.97 16.90
N ASP A 280 -10.41 -1.99 16.07
CA ASP A 280 -10.09 -2.24 14.65
C ASP A 280 -8.80 -3.06 14.51
N VAL A 281 -7.80 -2.82 15.37
CA VAL A 281 -6.55 -3.60 15.39
C VAL A 281 -6.82 -5.03 15.86
N GLU A 282 -7.62 -5.21 16.91
CA GLU A 282 -7.96 -6.54 17.43
C GLU A 282 -8.81 -7.35 16.41
N ALA A 283 -9.69 -6.70 15.65
CA ALA A 283 -10.44 -7.34 14.57
C ALA A 283 -9.51 -7.83 13.44
N ALA A 284 -8.55 -6.99 13.03
CA ALA A 284 -7.55 -7.36 12.03
C ALA A 284 -6.66 -8.52 12.50
N ILE A 285 -6.23 -8.50 13.77
CA ILE A 285 -5.48 -9.61 14.39
C ILE A 285 -6.31 -10.91 14.33
N ALA A 286 -7.59 -10.86 14.70
CA ALA A 286 -8.47 -12.02 14.68
C ALA A 286 -8.65 -12.59 13.26
N ALA A 287 -8.81 -11.70 12.27
CA ALA A 287 -8.91 -12.10 10.86
C ALA A 287 -7.63 -12.78 10.37
N ILE A 288 -6.46 -12.22 10.67
CA ILE A 288 -5.16 -12.81 10.33
C ILE A 288 -5.00 -14.18 11.00
N LYS A 289 -5.31 -14.31 12.30
CA LYS A 289 -5.25 -15.60 13.00
C LYS A 289 -6.16 -16.65 12.35
N THR A 290 -7.35 -16.25 11.92
CA THR A 290 -8.29 -17.13 11.22
C THR A 290 -7.78 -17.59 9.85
N ALA A 291 -6.97 -16.76 9.17
CA ALA A 291 -6.28 -17.17 7.94
C ALA A 291 -5.05 -18.06 8.22
N SER A 292 -4.53 -18.04 9.45
CA SER A 292 -3.40 -18.88 9.92
C SER A 292 -2.15 -18.85 9.00
N PRO A 293 -1.70 -17.66 8.55
CA PRO A 293 -0.48 -17.56 7.74
C PRO A 293 0.75 -18.00 8.56
N LYS A 294 1.77 -18.50 7.87
CA LYS A 294 3.06 -18.84 8.46
C LYS A 294 3.95 -17.62 8.67
N ILE A 295 3.80 -16.59 7.85
CA ILE A 295 4.59 -15.35 7.93
C ILE A 295 3.66 -14.15 7.84
N VAL A 296 3.85 -13.18 8.74
CA VAL A 296 3.21 -11.87 8.71
C VAL A 296 4.29 -10.81 8.89
N ALA A 297 4.49 -9.95 7.90
CA ALA A 297 5.47 -8.87 7.95
C ALA A 297 4.78 -7.55 7.63
N LEU A 298 4.50 -6.74 8.65
CA LEU A 298 3.70 -5.55 8.50
C LEU A 298 4.56 -4.30 8.31
N SER A 299 4.20 -3.49 7.32
CA SER A 299 4.89 -2.25 7.01
C SER A 299 4.61 -1.17 8.05
N PRO A 300 5.66 -0.52 8.59
CA PRO A 300 5.53 0.60 9.52
C PRO A 300 5.24 1.96 8.88
N HIS A 301 5.21 2.08 7.54
CA HIS A 301 5.07 3.38 6.84
C HIS A 301 3.81 4.18 7.24
N ASP A 302 2.72 3.50 7.56
CA ASP A 302 1.43 4.11 7.89
C ASP A 302 0.77 3.60 9.17
N SER A 303 1.41 2.63 9.82
CA SER A 303 0.95 2.00 11.04
C SER A 303 1.83 2.43 12.20
N CYS A 304 1.21 2.84 13.31
CA CYS A 304 1.96 3.31 14.48
C CYS A 304 2.57 2.15 15.28
N ASP A 305 3.60 2.45 16.08
CA ASP A 305 4.37 1.41 16.80
C ASP A 305 3.52 0.64 17.79
N TRP A 306 2.58 1.31 18.46
CA TRP A 306 1.61 0.64 19.32
C TRP A 306 0.83 -0.44 18.55
N SER A 307 0.32 -0.13 17.36
CA SER A 307 -0.44 -1.11 16.56
C SER A 307 0.45 -2.28 16.14
N LEU A 308 1.67 -2.01 15.66
CA LEU A 308 2.63 -3.03 15.25
C LEU A 308 3.01 -3.95 16.42
N ASP A 309 3.18 -3.39 17.62
CA ASP A 309 3.46 -4.16 18.84
C ASP A 309 2.30 -5.09 19.19
N ARG A 310 1.04 -4.66 19.00
CA ARG A 310 -0.14 -5.54 19.18
C ARG A 310 -0.10 -6.73 18.23
N PHE A 311 0.18 -6.49 16.95
CA PHE A 311 0.33 -7.58 15.97
C PHE A 311 1.50 -8.52 16.34
N ARG A 312 2.66 -7.97 16.69
CA ARG A 312 3.84 -8.76 17.08
C ARG A 312 3.54 -9.66 18.29
N GLN A 313 2.92 -9.12 19.33
CA GLN A 313 2.54 -9.89 20.52
C GLN A 313 1.51 -10.97 20.20
N ALA A 314 0.52 -10.65 19.38
CA ALA A 314 -0.59 -11.56 19.09
C ALA A 314 -0.22 -12.70 18.15
N LEU A 315 0.71 -12.47 17.22
CA LEU A 315 1.09 -13.42 16.16
C LEU A 315 2.35 -14.21 16.49
N GLY A 316 3.15 -13.77 17.47
CA GLY A 316 4.31 -14.51 17.97
C GLY A 316 5.30 -14.85 16.86
N ASP A 317 5.68 -16.12 16.76
CA ASP A 317 6.67 -16.62 15.80
C ASP A 317 6.29 -16.40 14.32
N ALA A 318 5.01 -16.19 14.01
CA ALA A 318 4.59 -15.87 12.65
C ALA A 318 4.94 -14.42 12.26
N TYR A 319 5.20 -13.52 13.22
CA TYR A 319 5.48 -12.11 12.94
C TYR A 319 6.97 -11.88 12.66
N VAL A 320 7.26 -11.19 11.56
CA VAL A 320 8.62 -10.78 11.18
C VAL A 320 8.65 -9.26 11.01
N ASP A 321 9.65 -8.60 11.59
CA ASP A 321 9.82 -7.15 11.38
C ASP A 321 10.19 -6.86 9.92
N LEU A 322 9.35 -6.09 9.24
CA LEU A 322 9.62 -5.55 7.91
C LEU A 322 10.56 -4.34 8.03
N LYS A 323 11.74 -4.42 7.41
CA LYS A 323 12.75 -3.36 7.41
C LYS A 323 13.39 -3.20 6.04
N VAL A 324 13.69 -1.96 5.66
CA VAL A 324 14.49 -1.65 4.46
C VAL A 324 15.81 -2.40 4.52
N GLY A 325 16.13 -3.12 3.44
CA GLY A 325 17.35 -3.93 3.32
C GLY A 325 17.29 -5.32 3.94
N ARG A 326 16.21 -5.69 4.63
CA ARG A 326 16.03 -7.05 5.19
C ARG A 326 15.14 -7.88 4.27
N GLU A 327 15.77 -8.73 3.46
CA GLU A 327 15.07 -9.60 2.53
C GLU A 327 14.29 -10.72 3.25
N ILE A 328 13.03 -10.89 2.87
CA ILE A 328 12.16 -11.98 3.31
C ILE A 328 12.16 -13.03 2.21
N ARG A 329 12.65 -14.24 2.49
CA ARG A 329 12.71 -15.35 1.54
C ARG A 329 11.66 -16.40 1.88
N ILE A 330 10.91 -16.82 0.86
CA ILE A 330 9.87 -17.83 0.90
C ILE A 330 10.22 -18.89 -0.13
#